data_AF-A0A2D6N7G5-F1
#
_entry.id   AF-A0A2D6N7G5-F1
#
_cell.length_a   1.000
_cell.length_b   1.000
_cell.length_c   1.000
_cell.angle_alpha   90.00
_cell.angle_beta   90.00
_cell.angle_gamma   90.00
#
_symmetry.space_group_name_H-M   'P 1'
#
loop_
_entity.id
_entity.type
_entity.pdbx_description
1 polymer ?
#
loop_
_entity_poly.entity_id
_entity_poly.type
_entity_poly.pdbx_seq_one_letter_code
_entity_poly.pdbx_strand_id
1 'polypeptide(L)'
;GYLATRDDIDAGRLGCAGVSLGGTVAGYLLALDERLKMAMPAGWFFRPEDRIIGKDCSRIPAEELQKVMTNGELLGLAAPHCAVLIPNGDADTVIDKDGSGMVAVRGLGVSLEQAQEIYRLYEGAHGRVAASLEPGGGHRHYHLGKPALIWAVTHLGANGVSVHDLVRMPETLFGDWADANDVPIERLYNTQLHFRGLRLPDLGVRPLPPEHRRCLTATEIGNERFTLEGWLSAVARATGGQVDR
;
A
#
# COMPACT_ATOMS: atom_id res chain seq x y z
N GLY A 1 15.23 -12.07 -2.73
CA GLY A 1 14.93 -11.39 -1.45
C GLY A 1 14.68 -12.43 -0.39
N TYR A 2 14.65 -12.06 0.90
CA TYR A 2 14.45 -12.98 2.02
C TYR A 2 13.21 -13.89 1.87
N LEU A 3 12.08 -13.35 1.39
CA LEU A 3 10.86 -14.16 1.19
C LEU A 3 11.05 -15.33 0.22
N ALA A 4 11.91 -15.18 -0.80
CA ALA A 4 12.18 -16.24 -1.77
C ALA A 4 13.13 -17.33 -1.23
N THR A 5 13.73 -17.13 -0.05
CA THR A 5 14.58 -18.14 0.61
C THR A 5 13.82 -18.92 1.68
N ARG A 6 12.51 -18.71 1.79
CA ARG A 6 11.66 -19.37 2.79
C ARG A 6 10.90 -20.53 2.15
N ASP A 7 11.01 -21.71 2.74
CA ASP A 7 10.36 -22.92 2.22
C ASP A 7 8.82 -22.89 2.35
N ASP A 8 8.29 -22.03 3.24
CA ASP A 8 6.86 -21.82 3.44
C ASP A 8 6.25 -20.74 2.52
N ILE A 9 7.04 -20.19 1.58
CA ILE A 9 6.61 -19.14 0.65
C ILE A 9 6.81 -19.60 -0.79
N ASP A 10 5.75 -19.53 -1.60
CA ASP A 10 5.86 -19.71 -3.04
C ASP A 10 6.45 -18.44 -3.69
N ALA A 11 7.74 -18.50 -4.04
CA ALA A 11 8.45 -17.41 -4.69
C ALA A 11 7.90 -17.04 -6.08
N GLY A 12 7.08 -17.91 -6.69
CA GLY A 12 6.37 -17.64 -7.95
C GLY A 12 5.09 -16.83 -7.78
N ARG A 13 4.63 -16.60 -6.54
CA ARG A 13 3.35 -15.95 -6.22
C ARG A 13 3.53 -14.73 -5.31
N LEU A 14 4.60 -13.98 -5.51
CA LEU A 14 4.90 -12.80 -4.72
C LEU A 14 4.07 -11.60 -5.19
N GLY A 15 3.54 -10.83 -4.24
CA GLY A 15 2.91 -9.54 -4.53
C GLY A 15 3.23 -8.52 -3.45
N CYS A 16 2.96 -7.26 -3.74
CA CYS A 16 3.13 -6.15 -2.81
C CYS A 16 1.86 -5.31 -2.72
N ALA A 17 1.62 -4.69 -1.57
CA ALA A 17 0.51 -3.78 -1.37
C ALA A 17 0.94 -2.70 -0.37
N GLY A 18 0.37 -1.51 -0.49
CA GLY A 18 0.64 -0.45 0.47
C GLY A 18 -0.32 0.71 0.30
N VAL A 19 -0.50 1.48 1.37
CA VAL A 19 -1.31 2.71 1.37
C VAL A 19 -0.40 3.91 1.65
N SER A 20 -0.70 5.08 1.06
CA SER A 20 0.04 6.32 1.30
C SER A 20 1.50 6.20 0.85
N LEU A 21 2.47 6.55 1.71
CA LEU A 21 3.89 6.28 1.46
C LEU A 21 4.16 4.79 1.16
N GLY A 22 3.42 3.86 1.77
CA GLY A 22 3.49 2.45 1.41
C GLY A 22 3.02 2.18 -0.02
N GLY A 23 2.03 2.93 -0.51
CA GLY A 23 1.60 2.92 -1.90
C GLY A 23 2.67 3.47 -2.84
N THR A 24 3.38 4.53 -2.42
CA THR A 24 4.59 5.04 -3.10
C THR A 24 5.65 3.97 -3.28
N VAL A 25 6.01 3.30 -2.18
CA VAL A 25 7.01 2.23 -2.20
C VAL A 25 6.52 1.07 -3.06
N ALA A 26 5.25 0.66 -2.96
CA ALA A 26 4.69 -0.40 -3.82
C ALA A 26 4.74 -0.03 -5.31
N GLY A 27 4.46 1.23 -5.65
CA GLY A 27 4.55 1.76 -7.01
C GLY A 27 5.97 1.77 -7.59
N TYR A 28 6.99 2.01 -6.76
CA TYR A 28 8.38 1.87 -7.20
C TYR A 28 8.82 0.40 -7.26
N LEU A 29 8.38 -0.43 -6.32
CA LEU A 29 8.72 -1.85 -6.31
C LEU A 29 8.20 -2.57 -7.55
N LEU A 30 6.95 -2.32 -7.97
CA LEU A 30 6.40 -2.95 -9.18
C LEU A 30 7.17 -2.58 -10.46
N ALA A 31 7.79 -1.39 -10.49
CA ALA A 31 8.57 -0.94 -11.64
C ALA A 31 10.01 -1.52 -11.64
N LEU A 32 10.51 -1.95 -10.48
CA LEU A 32 11.91 -2.36 -10.30
C LEU A 32 12.11 -3.86 -10.08
N ASP A 33 11.08 -4.59 -9.65
CA ASP A 33 11.18 -5.99 -9.25
C ASP A 33 10.24 -6.91 -10.04
N GLU A 34 10.76 -7.47 -11.13
CA GLU A 34 10.01 -8.35 -12.03
C GLU A 34 9.54 -9.68 -11.40
N ARG A 35 9.98 -9.98 -10.18
CA ARG A 35 9.50 -11.15 -9.42
C ARG A 35 8.08 -10.94 -8.93
N LEU A 36 7.63 -9.70 -8.75
CA LEU A 36 6.28 -9.39 -8.33
C LEU A 36 5.27 -9.79 -9.41
N LYS A 37 4.25 -10.55 -9.02
CA LYS A 37 3.14 -10.99 -9.88
C LYS A 37 1.87 -10.19 -9.67
N MET A 38 1.80 -9.46 -8.57
CA MET A 38 0.68 -8.58 -8.25
C MET A 38 1.16 -7.38 -7.43
N ALA A 39 0.59 -6.21 -7.69
CA ALA A 39 0.82 -5.02 -6.89
C ALA A 39 -0.47 -4.25 -6.61
N MET A 40 -0.57 -3.67 -5.40
CA MET A 40 -1.66 -2.79 -4.98
C MET A 40 -1.16 -1.49 -4.38
N PRO A 41 -0.71 -0.54 -5.20
CA PRO A 41 -0.43 0.81 -4.72
C PRO A 41 -1.74 1.57 -4.45
N ALA A 42 -2.00 1.88 -3.17
CA ALA A 42 -3.18 2.59 -2.68
C ALA A 42 -2.80 3.88 -1.93
N GLY A 43 -3.78 4.74 -1.66
CA GLY A 43 -3.63 5.99 -0.90
C GLY A 43 -2.57 6.94 -1.47
N TRP A 44 -2.18 6.72 -2.71
CA TRP A 44 -1.18 7.45 -3.44
C TRP A 44 -1.49 7.16 -4.90
N PHE A 45 -1.46 8.17 -5.77
CA PHE A 45 -0.97 8.02 -7.14
C PHE A 45 -1.07 9.32 -7.95
N PHE A 46 0.11 9.71 -8.45
CA PHE A 46 0.38 10.07 -9.84
C PHE A 46 -0.22 11.32 -10.42
N ARG A 47 -0.33 12.33 -9.58
CA ARG A 47 -0.56 13.68 -10.05
C ARG A 47 0.76 14.35 -10.42
N PRO A 48 0.82 15.16 -11.50
CA PRO A 48 1.95 16.07 -11.74
C PRO A 48 2.30 16.93 -10.51
N GLU A 49 1.29 17.25 -9.70
CA GLU A 49 1.39 18.03 -8.46
C GLU A 49 2.15 17.30 -7.34
N ASP A 50 2.31 15.97 -7.40
CA ASP A 50 3.02 15.19 -6.38
C ASP A 50 4.54 15.50 -6.36
N ARG A 51 5.08 16.15 -7.40
CA ARG A 51 6.45 16.71 -7.44
C ARG A 51 6.61 17.96 -6.57
N ILE A 52 5.50 18.63 -6.29
CA ILE A 52 5.47 19.96 -5.64
C ILE A 52 5.04 19.81 -4.18
N ILE A 53 4.13 18.87 -3.89
CA ILE A 53 3.46 18.76 -2.59
C ILE A 53 3.69 17.37 -1.99
N GLY A 54 4.37 17.29 -0.85
CA GLY A 54 4.58 16.02 -0.14
C GLY A 54 5.74 16.06 0.84
N LYS A 55 6.00 14.93 1.52
CA LYS A 55 7.24 14.73 2.28
C LYS A 55 8.39 14.52 1.29
N ASP A 56 9.59 14.95 1.64
CA ASP A 56 10.75 14.85 0.73
C ASP A 56 11.04 13.41 0.26
N CYS A 57 10.81 12.42 1.12
CA CYS A 57 11.01 11.00 0.80
C CYS A 57 10.11 10.47 -0.33
N SER A 58 8.95 11.09 -0.57
CA SER A 58 8.06 10.76 -1.69
C SER A 58 8.16 11.79 -2.83
N ARG A 59 8.37 13.06 -2.49
CA ARG A 59 8.38 14.18 -3.44
C ARG A 59 9.62 14.19 -4.32
N ILE A 60 10.82 14.04 -3.74
CA ILE A 60 12.08 14.12 -4.50
C ILE A 60 12.16 13.01 -5.56
N PRO A 61 11.88 11.73 -5.25
CA PRO A 61 11.90 10.69 -6.28
C PRO A 61 10.84 10.92 -7.37
N ALA A 62 9.63 11.36 -7.00
CA ALA A 62 8.59 11.71 -7.96
C ALA A 62 9.01 12.88 -8.86
N GLU A 63 9.68 13.89 -8.31
CA GLU A 63 10.21 15.03 -9.04
C GLU A 63 11.23 14.59 -10.10
N GLU A 64 12.18 13.72 -9.75
CA GLU A 64 13.19 13.26 -10.71
C GLU A 64 12.61 12.31 -11.77
N LEU A 65 11.79 11.33 -11.35
CA LEU A 65 11.19 10.36 -12.27
C LEU A 65 10.30 11.05 -13.32
N GLN A 66 9.50 12.02 -12.89
CA GLN A 66 8.60 12.74 -13.80
C GLN A 66 9.35 13.68 -14.77
N LYS A 67 10.69 13.81 -14.70
CA LYS A 67 11.49 14.51 -15.73
C LYS A 67 11.70 13.63 -16.96
N VAL A 68 11.62 12.32 -16.80
CA VAL A 68 12.02 11.34 -17.82
C VAL A 68 10.90 10.39 -18.22
N MET A 69 9.84 10.25 -17.42
CA MET A 69 8.67 9.44 -17.75
C MET A 69 7.40 9.98 -17.11
N THR A 70 6.26 9.72 -17.73
CA THR A 70 4.93 9.91 -17.14
C THR A 70 4.66 8.85 -16.08
N ASN A 71 3.67 9.12 -15.23
CA ASN A 71 3.21 8.15 -14.26
C ASN A 71 2.55 6.91 -14.89
N GLY A 72 1.89 7.08 -16.05
CA GLY A 72 1.36 5.95 -16.82
C GLY A 72 2.47 5.06 -17.38
N GLU A 73 3.58 5.64 -17.84
CA GLU A 73 4.77 4.88 -18.25
C GLU A 73 5.42 4.17 -17.06
N LEU A 74 5.57 4.84 -15.91
CA LEU A 74 6.07 4.22 -14.68
C LEU A 74 5.21 3.02 -14.26
N LEU A 75 3.88 3.16 -14.31
CA LEU A 75 2.95 2.05 -14.06
C LEU A 75 3.07 0.95 -15.12
N GLY A 76 3.29 1.33 -16.38
CA GLY A 76 3.48 0.43 -17.50
C GLY A 76 4.75 -0.43 -17.42
N LEU A 77 5.76 -0.02 -16.62
CA LEU A 77 6.97 -0.83 -16.40
C LEU A 77 6.68 -2.19 -15.73
N ALA A 78 5.53 -2.33 -15.06
CA ALA A 78 5.07 -3.61 -14.50
C ALA A 78 4.55 -4.61 -15.56
N ALA A 79 4.34 -4.17 -16.80
CA ALA A 79 3.89 -5.05 -17.87
C ALA A 79 5.02 -5.99 -18.33
N PRO A 80 4.72 -7.24 -18.76
CA PRO A 80 3.47 -7.97 -18.57
C PRO A 80 3.42 -8.78 -17.26
N HIS A 81 4.48 -8.68 -16.45
CA HIS A 81 4.83 -9.64 -15.41
C HIS A 81 4.04 -9.47 -14.11
N CYS A 82 3.47 -8.29 -13.87
CA CYS A 82 2.76 -7.95 -12.65
C CYS A 82 1.34 -7.46 -12.95
N ALA A 83 0.34 -7.97 -12.21
CA ALA A 83 -1.03 -7.49 -12.25
C ALA A 83 -1.26 -6.39 -11.23
N VAL A 84 -1.63 -5.19 -11.67
CA VAL A 84 -1.74 -4.01 -10.80
C VAL A 84 -3.19 -3.60 -10.60
N LEU A 85 -3.60 -3.48 -9.34
CA LEU A 85 -4.85 -2.84 -8.96
C LEU A 85 -4.53 -1.58 -8.16
N ILE A 86 -5.15 -0.45 -8.50
CA ILE A 86 -5.05 0.78 -7.70
C ILE A 86 -6.36 0.97 -6.91
N PRO A 87 -6.45 0.47 -5.65
CA PRO A 87 -7.66 0.58 -4.86
C PRO A 87 -7.64 1.86 -4.00
N ASN A 88 -8.59 2.77 -4.24
CA ASN A 88 -8.69 4.07 -3.56
C ASN A 88 -10.15 4.44 -3.25
N GLY A 89 -10.34 5.49 -2.46
CA GLY A 89 -11.63 6.17 -2.33
C GLY A 89 -11.62 7.46 -3.14
N ASP A 90 -12.77 7.86 -3.67
CA ASP A 90 -12.88 9.06 -4.50
C ASP A 90 -13.06 10.37 -3.71
N ALA A 91 -13.18 10.30 -2.38
CA ALA A 91 -13.27 11.43 -1.46
C ALA A 91 -12.02 11.56 -0.56
N ASP A 92 -10.90 10.99 -0.98
CA ASP A 92 -9.65 11.02 -0.23
C ASP A 92 -8.99 12.41 -0.28
N THR A 93 -9.26 13.23 0.73
CA THR A 93 -8.71 14.59 0.86
C THR A 93 -7.21 14.65 1.15
N VAL A 94 -6.58 13.51 1.50
CA VAL A 94 -5.12 13.44 1.67
C VAL A 94 -4.44 13.55 0.31
N ILE A 95 -5.00 12.86 -0.68
CA ILE A 95 -4.53 12.92 -2.07
C ILE A 95 -5.20 14.06 -2.84
N ASP A 96 -6.43 14.43 -2.52
CA ASP A 96 -7.22 15.44 -3.21
C ASP A 96 -7.38 16.72 -2.39
N LYS A 97 -6.27 17.47 -2.28
CA LYS A 97 -6.18 18.64 -1.38
C LYS A 97 -7.05 19.84 -1.77
N ASP A 98 -7.51 19.92 -3.02
CA ASP A 98 -8.46 20.97 -3.41
C ASP A 98 -9.90 20.66 -2.95
N GLY A 99 -10.11 19.46 -2.40
CA GLY A 99 -11.39 19.01 -1.85
C GLY A 99 -12.47 18.77 -2.90
N SER A 100 -12.12 18.74 -4.19
CA SER A 100 -13.08 18.59 -5.29
C SER A 100 -13.56 17.14 -5.49
N GLY A 101 -12.82 16.16 -4.96
CA GLY A 101 -12.88 14.74 -5.30
C GLY A 101 -12.43 14.41 -6.72
N MET A 102 -12.18 15.41 -7.57
CA MET A 102 -12.12 15.21 -9.03
C MET A 102 -10.71 15.18 -9.59
N VAL A 103 -9.77 15.92 -9.00
CA VAL A 103 -8.43 16.06 -9.58
C VAL A 103 -7.63 14.77 -9.42
N ALA A 104 -7.63 14.18 -8.23
CA ALA A 104 -6.99 12.88 -8.00
C ALA A 104 -7.59 11.77 -8.87
N VAL A 105 -8.93 11.73 -9.01
CA VAL A 105 -9.62 10.73 -9.84
C VAL A 105 -9.28 10.90 -11.33
N ARG A 106 -9.27 12.14 -11.83
CA ARG A 106 -8.88 12.42 -13.23
C ARG A 106 -7.42 12.07 -13.50
N GLY A 107 -6.50 12.45 -12.61
CA GLY A 107 -5.07 12.14 -12.75
C GLY A 107 -4.79 10.64 -12.76
N LEU A 108 -5.48 9.90 -11.90
CA LEU A 108 -5.47 8.44 -11.92
C LEU A 108 -6.00 7.88 -13.24
N GLY A 109 -7.12 8.41 -13.74
CA GLY A 109 -7.70 8.00 -15.02
C GLY A 109 -6.72 8.11 -16.18
N VAL A 110 -6.05 9.27 -16.33
CA VAL A 110 -5.05 9.48 -17.40
C VAL A 110 -3.87 8.51 -17.27
N SER A 111 -3.33 8.35 -16.06
CA SER A 111 -2.20 7.44 -15.83
C SER A 111 -2.59 5.98 -16.08
N LEU A 112 -3.82 5.60 -15.71
CA LEU A 112 -4.36 4.26 -15.93
C LEU A 112 -4.56 3.97 -17.41
N GLU A 113 -5.14 4.89 -18.18
CA GLU A 113 -5.34 4.75 -19.63
C GLU A 113 -4.00 4.53 -20.35
N GLN A 114 -2.98 5.32 -20.02
CA GLN A 114 -1.62 5.18 -20.55
C GLN A 114 -1.00 3.82 -20.20
N ALA A 115 -1.14 3.36 -18.96
CA ALA A 115 -0.65 2.04 -18.57
C ALA A 115 -1.41 0.92 -19.29
N GLN A 116 -2.73 1.04 -19.46
CA GLN A 116 -3.54 0.08 -20.19
C GLN A 116 -3.13 -0.02 -21.67
N GLU A 117 -2.70 1.08 -22.29
CA GLU A 117 -2.08 1.08 -23.62
C GLU A 117 -0.82 0.23 -23.66
N ILE A 118 0.08 0.39 -22.68
CA ILE A 118 1.32 -0.39 -22.59
C ILE A 118 1.02 -1.88 -22.36
N TYR A 119 0.12 -2.20 -21.44
CA TYR A 119 -0.28 -3.59 -21.17
C TYR A 119 -0.90 -4.27 -22.40
N ARG A 120 -1.60 -3.52 -23.28
CA ARG A 120 -2.15 -4.05 -24.53
C ARG A 120 -1.10 -4.48 -25.55
N LEU A 121 0.15 -4.04 -25.42
CA LEU A 121 1.24 -4.45 -26.29
C LEU A 121 1.69 -5.90 -26.04
N TYR A 122 1.34 -6.48 -24.89
CA TYR A 122 1.77 -7.81 -24.49
C TYR A 122 0.61 -8.81 -24.52
N GLU A 123 0.84 -9.95 -25.17
CA GLU A 123 -0.14 -11.04 -25.21
C GLU A 123 -0.49 -11.52 -23.79
N GLY A 124 -1.78 -11.66 -23.51
CA GLY A 124 -2.27 -12.13 -22.20
C GLY A 124 -2.16 -11.12 -21.05
N ALA A 125 -1.70 -9.89 -21.30
CA ALA A 125 -1.60 -8.84 -20.29
C ALA A 125 -2.80 -7.86 -20.28
N HIS A 126 -3.71 -7.96 -21.27
CA HIS A 126 -4.92 -7.14 -21.30
C HIS A 126 -5.74 -7.30 -20.01
N GLY A 127 -6.14 -6.17 -19.41
CA GLY A 127 -6.91 -6.15 -18.17
C GLY A 127 -6.13 -6.46 -16.91
N ARG A 128 -4.78 -6.60 -16.96
CA ARG A 128 -3.93 -6.77 -15.77
C ARG A 128 -3.52 -5.45 -15.11
N VAL A 129 -4.12 -4.34 -15.49
CA VAL A 129 -3.96 -3.05 -14.82
C VAL A 129 -5.32 -2.36 -14.72
N ALA A 130 -5.74 -2.05 -13.49
CA ALA A 130 -7.07 -1.52 -13.20
C ALA A 130 -7.08 -0.63 -11.95
N ALA A 131 -8.13 0.16 -11.78
CA ALA A 131 -8.41 0.88 -10.54
C ALA A 131 -9.72 0.39 -9.92
N SER A 132 -9.83 0.49 -8.59
CA SER A 132 -11.05 0.25 -7.82
C SER A 132 -11.31 1.47 -6.94
N LEU A 133 -12.37 2.22 -7.24
CA LEU A 133 -12.72 3.44 -6.50
C LEU A 133 -13.96 3.20 -5.64
N GLU A 134 -13.83 3.42 -4.33
CA GLU A 134 -14.97 3.41 -3.40
C GLU A 134 -15.61 4.80 -3.31
N PRO A 135 -16.90 4.94 -3.68
CA PRO A 135 -17.61 6.22 -3.60
C PRO A 135 -17.72 6.75 -2.17
N GLY A 136 -17.40 8.03 -1.98
CA GLY A 136 -17.38 8.69 -0.67
C GLY A 136 -16.29 8.18 0.27
N GLY A 137 -15.37 7.36 -0.24
CA GLY A 137 -14.27 6.79 0.54
C GLY A 137 -13.11 7.78 0.70
N GLY A 138 -12.59 7.92 1.92
CA GLY A 138 -11.39 8.71 2.18
C GLY A 138 -10.10 7.89 2.10
N HIS A 139 -9.06 8.34 2.82
CA HIS A 139 -7.78 7.63 2.95
C HIS A 139 -7.92 6.33 3.76
N ARG A 140 -7.98 5.16 3.12
CA ARG A 140 -8.21 3.86 3.77
C ARG A 140 -7.37 2.73 3.17
N HIS A 141 -7.31 1.60 3.89
CA HIS A 141 -6.58 0.39 3.50
C HIS A 141 -7.38 -0.50 2.53
N TYR A 142 -7.74 0.02 1.35
CA TYR A 142 -8.60 -0.71 0.39
C TYR A 142 -7.99 -2.01 -0.16
N HIS A 143 -6.68 -2.22 -0.03
CA HIS A 143 -6.02 -3.50 -0.35
C HIS A 143 -6.50 -4.68 0.51
N LEU A 144 -7.23 -4.40 1.61
CA LEU A 144 -7.84 -5.41 2.48
C LEU A 144 -9.32 -5.69 2.11
N GLY A 145 -9.93 -4.86 1.27
CA GLY A 145 -11.32 -5.00 0.86
C GLY A 145 -11.52 -6.13 -0.16
N LYS A 146 -12.77 -6.57 -0.35
CA LYS A 146 -13.09 -7.65 -1.30
C LYS A 146 -12.55 -7.42 -2.72
N PRO A 147 -12.68 -6.24 -3.36
CA PRO A 147 -12.17 -6.06 -4.72
C PRO A 147 -10.68 -6.36 -4.84
N ALA A 148 -9.90 -5.90 -3.86
CA ALA A 148 -8.48 -6.17 -3.78
C ALA A 148 -8.19 -7.65 -3.52
N LEU A 149 -8.83 -8.28 -2.53
CA LEU A 149 -8.59 -9.71 -2.26
C LEU A 149 -8.98 -10.59 -3.45
N ILE A 150 -10.06 -10.26 -4.16
CA ILE A 150 -10.46 -10.95 -5.40
C ILE A 150 -9.38 -10.82 -6.46
N TRP A 151 -8.83 -9.62 -6.67
CA TRP A 151 -7.71 -9.40 -7.58
C TRP A 151 -6.47 -10.21 -7.18
N ALA A 152 -6.11 -10.20 -5.89
CA ALA A 152 -5.00 -11.00 -5.38
C ALA A 152 -5.20 -12.50 -5.65
N VAL A 153 -6.36 -13.06 -5.31
CA VAL A 153 -6.67 -14.48 -5.56
C VAL A 153 -6.68 -14.81 -7.05
N THR A 154 -7.11 -13.87 -7.90
CA THR A 154 -7.15 -14.06 -9.36
C THR A 154 -5.75 -14.14 -9.96
N HIS A 155 -4.82 -13.29 -9.51
CA HIS A 155 -3.49 -13.17 -10.13
C HIS A 155 -2.38 -13.92 -9.40
N LEU A 156 -2.49 -14.08 -8.08
CA LEU A 156 -1.60 -14.91 -7.30
C LEU A 156 -2.15 -16.32 -7.14
N GLY A 157 -3.43 -16.60 -7.41
CA GLY A 157 -4.06 -17.89 -7.15
C GLY A 157 -4.64 -18.00 -5.74
N ALA A 158 -5.54 -18.96 -5.53
CA ALA A 158 -6.15 -19.22 -4.24
C ALA A 158 -5.17 -19.86 -3.23
N ASN A 159 -5.37 -19.55 -1.95
CA ASN A 159 -4.74 -20.24 -0.83
C ASN A 159 -5.72 -20.24 0.37
N GLY A 160 -6.46 -21.34 0.56
CA GLY A 160 -7.47 -21.47 1.61
C GLY A 160 -8.78 -20.68 1.37
N VAL A 161 -8.79 -19.67 0.51
CA VAL A 161 -9.98 -18.88 0.15
C VAL A 161 -10.04 -18.68 -1.36
N SER A 162 -11.19 -18.99 -1.98
CA SER A 162 -11.43 -18.78 -3.42
C SER A 162 -12.14 -17.45 -3.71
N VAL A 163 -12.13 -17.01 -4.97
CA VAL A 163 -12.95 -15.86 -5.42
C VAL A 163 -14.42 -16.07 -5.10
N HIS A 164 -14.91 -17.29 -5.31
CA HIS A 164 -16.29 -17.68 -5.03
C HIS A 164 -16.62 -17.47 -3.53
N ASP A 165 -15.70 -17.81 -2.63
CA ASP A 165 -15.87 -17.59 -1.19
C ASP A 165 -15.86 -16.10 -0.83
N LEU A 166 -14.90 -15.33 -1.36
CA LEU A 166 -14.79 -13.88 -1.12
C LEU A 166 -16.06 -13.12 -1.54
N VAL A 167 -16.66 -13.48 -2.69
CA VAL A 167 -17.88 -12.83 -3.18
C VAL A 167 -19.02 -12.99 -2.18
N ARG A 168 -19.22 -14.19 -1.62
CA ARG A 168 -20.30 -14.48 -0.66
C ARG A 168 -20.01 -14.12 0.79
N MET A 169 -18.75 -13.85 1.13
CA MET A 169 -18.35 -13.57 2.49
C MET A 169 -19.10 -12.35 3.04
N PRO A 170 -19.63 -12.36 4.27
CA PRO A 170 -20.21 -11.16 4.85
C PRO A 170 -19.13 -10.06 4.99
N GLU A 171 -19.56 -8.80 5.06
CA GLU A 171 -18.66 -7.66 5.27
C GLU A 171 -19.03 -6.91 6.54
N THR A 172 -18.01 -6.41 7.22
CA THR A 172 -18.13 -5.54 8.38
C THR A 172 -17.43 -4.21 8.11
N LEU A 173 -17.90 -3.15 8.76
CA LEU A 173 -17.11 -1.93 8.86
C LEU A 173 -15.98 -2.17 9.86
N PHE A 174 -14.79 -1.66 9.55
CA PHE A 174 -13.63 -1.75 10.45
C PHE A 174 -13.89 -1.02 11.77
N GLY A 175 -14.65 0.08 11.76
CA GLY A 175 -15.05 0.77 12.98
C GLY A 175 -15.88 -0.12 13.92
N ASP A 176 -16.87 -0.82 13.37
CA ASP A 176 -17.74 -1.72 14.15
C ASP A 176 -16.95 -2.93 14.68
N TRP A 177 -16.06 -3.49 13.85
CA TRP A 177 -15.16 -4.56 14.28
C TRP A 177 -14.20 -4.07 15.37
N ALA A 178 -13.66 -2.86 15.26
CA ALA A 178 -12.74 -2.31 16.24
C ALA A 178 -13.41 -2.07 17.58
N ASP A 179 -14.61 -1.48 17.59
CA ASP A 179 -15.41 -1.26 18.79
C ASP A 179 -15.77 -2.61 19.47
N ALA A 180 -16.15 -3.63 18.70
CA ALA A 180 -16.50 -4.95 19.22
C ALA A 180 -15.31 -5.75 19.80
N ASN A 181 -14.07 -5.32 19.50
CA ASN A 181 -12.84 -6.01 19.90
C ASN A 181 -11.91 -5.12 20.77
N ASP A 182 -12.41 -4.00 21.27
CA ASP A 182 -11.65 -3.02 22.07
C ASP A 182 -10.34 -2.56 21.39
N VAL A 183 -10.36 -2.41 20.06
CA VAL A 183 -9.20 -1.94 19.28
C VAL A 183 -9.26 -0.42 19.11
N PRO A 184 -8.34 0.35 19.70
CA PRO A 184 -8.34 1.79 19.53
C PRO A 184 -7.96 2.18 18.10
N ILE A 185 -8.70 3.14 17.54
CA ILE A 185 -8.37 3.79 16.27
C ILE A 185 -7.88 5.20 16.60
N GLU A 186 -6.75 5.62 16.01
CA GLU A 186 -6.27 6.99 16.17
C GLU A 186 -7.39 7.98 15.78
N ARG A 187 -7.65 8.96 16.64
CA ARG A 187 -8.63 10.03 16.51
C ARG A 187 -8.71 10.62 15.11
N LEU A 188 -7.58 10.92 14.46
CA LEU A 188 -7.57 11.50 13.11
C LEU A 188 -8.15 10.56 12.04
N TYR A 189 -8.00 9.24 12.22
CA TYR A 189 -8.51 8.22 11.32
C TYR A 189 -9.85 7.62 11.79
N ASN A 190 -10.31 7.98 12.99
CA ASN A 190 -11.51 7.43 13.61
C ASN A 190 -12.79 8.12 13.11
N THR A 191 -12.96 8.21 11.79
CA THR A 191 -14.14 8.79 11.13
C THR A 191 -14.68 7.86 10.06
N GLN A 192 -15.96 8.04 9.69
CA GLN A 192 -16.55 7.29 8.57
C GLN A 192 -15.83 7.58 7.25
N LEU A 193 -15.29 8.78 7.06
CA LEU A 193 -14.47 9.09 5.89
C LEU A 193 -13.18 8.23 5.84
N HIS A 194 -12.54 7.99 6.98
CA HIS A 194 -11.29 7.23 7.07
C HIS A 194 -11.53 5.79 7.57
N PHE A 195 -10.77 5.32 8.56
CA PHE A 195 -10.68 3.91 8.88
C PHE A 195 -12.00 3.32 9.35
N ARG A 196 -12.85 4.07 10.07
CA ARG A 196 -14.13 3.49 10.55
C ARG A 196 -15.02 3.04 9.40
N GLY A 197 -15.01 3.75 8.27
CA GLY A 197 -15.83 3.43 7.11
C GLY A 197 -15.23 2.37 6.18
N LEU A 198 -14.04 1.84 6.48
CA LEU A 198 -13.43 0.79 5.66
C LEU A 198 -14.26 -0.50 5.75
N ARG A 199 -14.79 -0.95 4.61
CA ARG A 199 -15.53 -2.20 4.50
C ARG A 199 -14.57 -3.37 4.24
N LEU A 200 -14.63 -4.38 5.10
CA LEU A 200 -13.75 -5.54 5.04
C LEU A 200 -14.57 -6.85 5.01
N PRO A 201 -14.13 -7.88 4.27
CA PRO A 201 -14.69 -9.20 4.39
C PRO A 201 -14.44 -9.78 5.80
N ASP A 202 -15.44 -10.43 6.38
CA ASP A 202 -15.31 -11.10 7.67
C ASP A 202 -14.54 -12.41 7.53
N LEU A 203 -13.22 -12.27 7.63
CA LEU A 203 -12.26 -13.38 7.60
C LEU A 203 -12.10 -14.06 8.97
N GLY A 204 -12.93 -13.71 9.96
CA GLY A 204 -12.79 -14.23 11.33
C GLY A 204 -11.51 -13.75 12.04
N VAL A 205 -10.92 -12.63 11.57
CA VAL A 205 -9.70 -12.06 12.17
C VAL A 205 -9.96 -11.67 13.62
N ARG A 206 -8.99 -11.97 14.47
CA ARG A 206 -8.98 -11.59 15.89
C ARG A 206 -7.77 -10.71 16.18
N PRO A 207 -7.90 -9.71 17.07
CA PRO A 207 -6.75 -8.90 17.46
C PRO A 207 -5.63 -9.79 18.02
N LEU A 208 -4.40 -9.53 17.58
CA LEU A 208 -3.23 -10.12 18.23
C LEU A 208 -2.97 -9.41 19.56
N PRO A 209 -2.80 -10.15 20.66
CA PRO A 209 -2.42 -9.58 21.95
C PRO A 209 -1.12 -8.76 21.82
N PRO A 210 -0.96 -7.64 22.57
CA PRO A 210 0.24 -6.80 22.50
C PRO A 210 1.55 -7.57 22.62
N GLU A 211 1.61 -8.57 23.49
CA GLU A 211 2.76 -9.45 23.72
C GLU A 211 3.18 -10.23 22.47
N HIS A 212 2.25 -10.59 21.59
CA HIS A 212 2.53 -11.28 20.33
C HIS A 212 2.93 -10.32 19.20
N ARG A 213 2.78 -9.00 19.41
CA ARG A 213 3.17 -7.96 18.44
C ARG A 213 4.53 -7.34 18.75
N ARG A 214 5.12 -7.67 19.90
CA ARG A 214 6.40 -7.09 20.34
C ARG A 214 7.55 -7.77 19.61
N CYS A 215 8.38 -6.96 18.94
CA CYS A 215 9.67 -7.42 18.42
C CYS A 215 10.75 -7.49 19.51
N LEU A 216 10.54 -6.82 20.65
CA LEU A 216 11.45 -6.78 21.79
C LEU A 216 10.79 -7.41 23.02
N THR A 217 11.54 -8.23 23.75
CA THR A 217 11.10 -8.74 25.05
C THR A 217 10.96 -7.60 26.06
N ALA A 218 10.21 -7.83 27.15
CA ALA A 218 10.03 -6.82 28.20
C ALA A 218 11.37 -6.34 28.81
N THR A 219 12.39 -7.18 28.82
CA THR A 219 13.75 -6.86 29.31
C THR A 219 14.61 -6.12 28.29
N GLU A 220 14.24 -6.15 27.00
CA GLU A 220 14.96 -5.44 25.93
C GLU A 220 14.40 -4.04 25.67
N ILE A 221 13.16 -3.77 26.08
CA ILE A 221 12.58 -2.43 25.98
C ILE A 221 13.38 -1.45 26.83
N GLY A 222 13.87 -0.38 26.21
CA GLY A 222 14.72 0.62 26.87
C GLY A 222 16.21 0.25 26.92
N ASN A 223 16.60 -0.94 26.43
CA ASN A 223 18.00 -1.29 26.28
C ASN A 223 18.64 -0.45 25.18
N GLU A 224 19.77 0.21 25.47
CA GLU A 224 20.51 1.10 24.54
C GLU A 224 20.76 0.48 23.16
N ARG A 225 20.92 -0.85 23.08
CA ARG A 225 21.11 -1.54 21.79
C ARG A 225 19.95 -1.32 20.81
N PHE A 226 18.74 -1.07 21.32
CA PHE A 226 17.51 -0.95 20.54
C PHE A 226 16.89 0.45 20.62
N THR A 227 17.61 1.43 21.16
CA THR A 227 17.16 2.83 21.21
C THR A 227 17.98 3.73 20.29
N LEU A 228 17.39 4.84 19.87
CA LEU A 228 18.07 5.85 19.07
C LEU A 228 19.22 6.47 19.87
N GLU A 229 19.02 6.70 21.16
CA GLU A 229 20.00 7.26 22.08
C GLU A 229 21.23 6.36 22.21
N GLY A 230 21.03 5.05 22.31
CA GLY A 230 22.15 4.11 22.39
C GLY A 230 22.88 3.96 21.06
N TRP A 231 22.17 4.02 19.93
CA TRP A 231 22.79 4.11 18.61
C TRP A 231 23.63 5.38 18.45
N LEU A 232 23.08 6.55 18.78
CA LEU A 232 23.79 7.84 18.75
C LEU A 232 25.02 7.82 19.67
N SER A 233 24.89 7.24 20.87
CA SER A 233 26.01 7.08 21.80
C SER A 233 27.10 6.16 21.24
N ALA A 234 26.71 5.09 20.53
CA ALA A 234 27.66 4.21 19.86
C ALA A 234 28.40 4.93 18.72
N VAL A 235 27.70 5.73 17.91
CA VAL A 235 28.29 6.57 16.86
C VAL A 235 29.26 7.57 17.47
N ALA A 236 28.86 8.33 18.50
CA ALA A 236 29.72 9.32 19.16
C ALA A 236 31.00 8.70 19.76
N ARG A 237 30.90 7.50 20.36
CA ARG A 237 32.08 6.75 20.83
C ARG A 237 32.99 6.34 19.68
N ALA A 238 32.43 5.91 18.55
CA ALA A 238 33.19 5.50 17.38
C ALA A 238 33.87 6.68 16.64
N THR A 239 33.27 7.88 16.70
CA THR A 239 33.80 9.10 16.04
C THR A 239 34.60 10.02 16.96
N GLY A 240 34.86 9.63 18.21
CA GLY A 240 35.67 10.43 19.14
C GLY A 240 34.96 11.66 19.74
N GLY A 241 33.62 11.68 19.76
CA GLY A 241 32.83 12.65 20.52
C GLY A 241 32.34 13.88 19.76
N GLN A 242 32.54 13.98 18.45
CA GLN A 242 31.89 15.01 17.64
C GLN A 242 30.70 14.41 16.87
N VAL A 243 29.52 14.53 17.45
CA VAL A 243 28.25 14.50 16.69
C VAL A 243 27.68 15.90 16.85
N ASP A 244 27.99 16.78 15.89
CA ASP A 244 27.45 18.15 15.86
C ASP A 244 25.94 18.09 15.62
N ARG A 245 25.21 18.96 16.33
CA ARG A 245 23.74 19.10 16.28
C ARG A 245 23.25 19.76 15.01
#